data_AF-A0A1S3QRS7-F1
#
_entry.id   AF-A0A1S3QRS7-F1
#
_cell.length_a   1.000
_cell.length_b   1.000
_cell.length_c   1.000
_cell.angle_alpha   90.00
_cell.angle_beta   90.00
_cell.angle_gamma   90.00
#
_symmetry.space_group_name_H-M   'P 1'
#
loop_
_entity.id
_entity.type
_entity.pdbx_description
1 polymer ?
#
loop_
_entity_poly.entity_id
_entity_poly.type
_entity_poly.pdbx_seq_one_letter_code
_entity_poly.pdbx_strand_id
1 'polypeptide(L)'
;MAELLQREDSTGSVALVKRLTRVEEQVSQSARALQWIMDTLKAQGLHSKEEAPQLASPGKLKTSESEPSEPHRQEKSEREKTFYHVNARRLDYPDSTVPRFPVLEEKVPWEVDFILYNPPVLNGDSQEKIDGSEPGSVKSYRNPAGRTGMRGRGALTCLGPNLIVDPVLTRALRGPGQ
;
A
#
# COMPACT_ATOMS: atom_id res chain seq x y z
N MET A 1 22.01 -28.25 -22.37
CA MET A 1 20.99 -27.20 -22.18
C MET A 1 20.52 -27.06 -20.74
N ALA A 2 20.31 -28.13 -19.96
CA ALA A 2 19.84 -28.01 -18.57
C ALA A 2 20.87 -27.45 -17.56
N GLU A 3 22.16 -27.79 -17.68
CA GLU A 3 23.17 -27.37 -16.67
C GLU A 3 23.48 -25.87 -16.63
N LEU A 4 23.25 -25.13 -17.73
CA LEU A 4 23.70 -23.74 -17.82
C LEU A 4 22.81 -22.79 -17.00
N LEU A 5 21.49 -23.04 -16.96
CA LEU A 5 20.51 -22.32 -16.16
C LEU A 5 20.78 -22.46 -14.64
N GLN A 6 21.16 -23.66 -14.19
CA GLN A 6 21.39 -23.96 -12.78
C GLN A 6 22.59 -23.20 -12.17
N ARG A 7 23.48 -22.65 -13.02
CA ARG A 7 24.65 -21.87 -12.63
C ARG A 7 24.36 -20.37 -12.41
N GLU A 8 23.33 -19.83 -13.04
CA GLU A 8 22.93 -18.43 -12.85
C GLU A 8 22.10 -18.26 -11.57
N ASP A 9 21.13 -19.14 -11.33
CA ASP A 9 20.30 -19.15 -10.10
C ASP A 9 21.16 -19.27 -8.83
N SER A 10 22.18 -20.14 -8.87
CA SER A 10 23.12 -20.31 -7.75
C SER A 10 23.99 -19.07 -7.52
N THR A 11 24.39 -18.35 -8.57
CA THR A 11 25.17 -17.11 -8.45
C THR A 11 24.32 -15.96 -7.88
N GLY A 12 23.07 -15.81 -8.33
CA GLY A 12 22.10 -14.87 -7.76
C GLY A 12 21.78 -15.16 -6.30
N SER A 13 21.59 -16.44 -5.95
CA SER A 13 21.38 -16.91 -4.58
C SER A 13 22.55 -16.54 -3.67
N VAL A 14 23.80 -16.79 -4.07
CA VAL A 14 25.00 -16.42 -3.30
C VAL A 14 25.10 -14.91 -3.06
N ALA A 15 24.70 -14.08 -4.03
CA ALA A 15 24.67 -12.62 -3.85
C ALA A 15 23.60 -12.17 -2.84
N LEU A 16 22.42 -12.83 -2.82
CA LEU A 16 21.37 -12.56 -1.85
C LEU A 16 21.76 -13.00 -0.43
N VAL A 17 22.36 -14.18 -0.27
CA VAL A 17 22.86 -14.68 1.02
C VAL A 17 23.90 -13.72 1.61
N LYS A 18 24.87 -13.24 0.82
CA LYS A 18 25.86 -12.24 1.27
C LYS A 18 25.24 -10.91 1.71
N ARG A 19 24.13 -10.51 1.09
CA ARG A 19 23.39 -9.30 1.51
C ARG A 19 22.63 -9.54 2.82
N LEU A 20 22.06 -10.73 3.00
CA LEU A 20 21.35 -11.11 4.23
C LEU A 20 22.31 -11.13 5.43
N THR A 21 23.44 -11.83 5.33
CA THR A 21 24.43 -11.91 6.43
C THR A 21 24.96 -10.53 6.84
N ARG A 22 25.16 -9.62 5.86
CA ARG A 22 25.55 -8.23 6.14
C ARG A 22 24.46 -7.47 6.91
N VAL A 23 23.19 -7.65 6.57
CA VAL A 23 22.07 -7.02 7.29
C VAL A 23 21.93 -7.58 8.70
N GLU A 24 22.03 -8.90 8.87
CA GLU A 24 22.02 -9.56 10.18
C GLU A 24 23.15 -9.06 11.10
N GLU A 25 24.35 -8.88 10.56
CA GLU A 25 25.47 -8.30 11.29
C GLU A 25 25.22 -6.81 11.64
N GLN A 26 24.72 -6.00 10.71
CA GLN A 26 24.38 -4.60 10.99
C GLN A 26 23.31 -4.46 12.09
N VAL A 27 22.27 -5.31 12.09
CA VAL A 27 21.24 -5.36 13.13
C VAL A 27 21.82 -5.85 14.47
N SER A 28 22.75 -6.82 14.43
CA SER A 28 23.45 -7.28 15.64
C SER A 28 24.34 -6.19 16.25
N GLN A 29 24.99 -5.38 15.41
CA GLN A 29 25.80 -4.25 15.84
C GLN A 29 24.94 -3.11 16.43
N SER A 30 23.82 -2.76 15.78
CA SER A 30 22.91 -1.73 16.32
C SER A 30 22.25 -2.17 17.64
N ALA A 31 21.85 -3.44 17.77
CA ALA A 31 21.32 -3.98 19.01
C ALA A 31 22.33 -3.88 20.17
N ARG A 32 23.61 -4.21 19.93
CA ARG A 32 24.68 -4.06 20.93
C ARG A 32 24.93 -2.60 21.31
N ALA A 33 24.91 -1.69 20.34
CA ALA A 33 25.08 -0.25 20.59
C ALA A 33 23.92 0.32 21.44
N LEU A 34 22.67 -0.03 21.11
CA LEU A 34 21.48 0.37 21.88
C LEU A 34 21.49 -0.22 23.29
N GLN A 35 21.90 -1.49 23.45
CA GLN A 35 22.07 -2.11 24.76
C GLN A 35 23.11 -1.37 25.61
N TRP A 36 24.26 -1.00 25.03
CA TRP A 36 25.29 -0.22 25.71
C TRP A 36 24.81 1.18 26.12
N ILE A 37 24.06 1.87 25.25
CA ILE A 37 23.41 3.15 25.59
C ILE A 37 22.43 2.97 26.76
N MET A 38 21.58 1.96 26.70
CA MET A 38 20.61 1.69 27.76
C MET A 38 21.28 1.36 29.11
N ASP A 39 22.35 0.57 29.11
CA ASP A 39 23.03 0.17 30.34
C ASP A 39 23.91 1.30 30.92
N THR A 40 24.48 2.17 30.08
CA THR A 40 25.15 3.41 30.54
C THR A 40 24.15 4.42 31.12
N LEU A 41 22.98 4.59 30.53
CA LEU A 41 21.91 5.43 31.09
C LEU A 41 21.41 4.90 32.45
N LYS A 42 21.21 3.57 32.58
CA LYS A 42 20.88 2.92 33.87
C LYS A 42 21.97 3.16 34.92
N ALA A 43 23.25 3.04 34.55
CA ALA A 43 24.37 3.30 35.46
C ALA A 43 24.45 4.76 35.92
N GLN A 44 23.94 5.71 35.12
CA GLN A 44 23.78 7.13 35.49
C GLN A 44 22.50 7.42 36.29
N GLY A 45 21.70 6.40 36.63
CA GLY A 45 20.45 6.54 37.39
C GLY A 45 19.26 7.06 36.58
N LEU A 46 19.43 7.26 35.26
CA LEU A 46 18.38 7.75 34.36
C LEU A 46 17.45 6.59 33.99
N HIS A 47 16.29 6.55 34.64
CA HIS A 47 15.23 5.59 34.40
C HIS A 47 14.08 6.28 33.66
N SER A 48 13.63 5.71 32.53
CA SER A 48 12.38 6.14 31.90
C SER A 48 11.20 5.78 32.81
N LYS A 49 10.25 6.71 32.94
CA LYS A 49 9.02 6.52 33.73
C LYS A 49 7.91 5.77 32.97
N GLU A 50 8.20 5.37 31.73
CA GLU A 50 7.28 4.80 30.77
C GLU A 50 7.80 3.42 30.35
N GLU A 51 6.90 2.43 30.33
CA GLU A 51 7.21 1.04 30.02
C GLU A 51 7.60 0.88 28.54
N ALA A 52 8.52 -0.04 28.25
CA ALA A 52 8.95 -0.27 26.87
C ALA A 52 7.76 -0.68 25.98
N PRO A 53 7.65 -0.17 24.74
CA PRO A 53 6.57 -0.57 23.83
C PRO A 53 6.55 -2.08 23.64
N GLN A 54 5.42 -2.70 24.02
CA GLN A 54 5.20 -4.14 23.92
C GLN A 54 5.24 -4.57 22.44
N LEU A 55 6.39 -5.08 21.99
CA LEU A 55 6.60 -5.52 20.61
C LEU A 55 5.76 -6.77 20.32
N ALA A 56 4.67 -6.56 19.57
CA ALA A 56 3.80 -7.64 19.12
C ALA A 56 4.54 -8.65 18.23
N SER A 57 4.23 -9.93 18.44
CA SER A 57 4.69 -11.08 17.65
C SER A 57 4.47 -10.88 16.13
N PRO A 58 5.35 -11.38 15.23
CA PRO A 58 5.26 -11.10 13.81
C PRO A 58 4.03 -11.75 13.16
N GLY A 59 3.02 -10.93 12.85
CA GLY A 59 1.76 -11.38 12.25
C GLY A 59 1.15 -10.38 11.27
N LYS A 60 1.77 -10.21 10.09
CA LYS A 60 1.27 -9.45 8.90
C LYS A 60 1.09 -7.93 9.13
N LEU A 61 2.07 -7.13 8.69
CA LEU A 61 2.01 -6.34 7.43
C LEU A 61 0.79 -5.38 7.33
N LYS A 62 0.95 -4.07 7.11
CA LYS A 62 2.10 -3.13 7.01
C LYS A 62 1.51 -1.72 6.91
N THR A 63 2.28 -0.64 7.18
CA THR A 63 2.41 0.56 6.30
C THR A 63 3.17 1.70 7.00
N SER A 64 4.30 2.09 6.37
CA SER A 64 5.00 3.39 6.33
C SER A 64 5.48 4.03 7.65
N GLU A 65 6.47 4.94 7.69
CA GLU A 65 7.04 5.88 6.71
C GLU A 65 8.60 5.86 6.76
N SER A 66 9.31 5.85 5.62
CA SER A 66 9.93 6.98 4.89
C SER A 66 11.26 7.51 5.50
N GLU A 67 12.32 7.54 4.69
CA GLU A 67 13.61 8.22 4.93
C GLU A 67 14.19 8.72 3.58
N PRO A 68 15.07 9.74 3.55
CA PRO A 68 15.35 10.55 2.35
C PRO A 68 16.55 10.11 1.48
N SER A 69 16.61 10.64 0.25
CA SER A 69 17.66 10.47 -0.78
C SER A 69 18.90 11.35 -0.53
N GLU A 70 20.03 11.31 -1.26
CA GLU A 70 20.48 10.65 -2.52
C GLU A 70 22.04 10.40 -2.37
N PRO A 71 22.99 10.38 -3.36
CA PRO A 71 22.91 10.46 -4.82
C PRO A 71 23.51 9.29 -5.64
N HIS A 72 22.79 8.93 -6.70
CA HIS A 72 23.21 8.54 -8.05
C HIS A 72 24.36 7.54 -8.31
N ARG A 73 23.99 6.38 -8.90
CA ARG A 73 24.40 6.02 -10.29
C ARG A 73 23.38 5.05 -10.92
N GLN A 74 23.02 5.27 -12.19
CA GLN A 74 22.15 4.37 -12.99
C GLN A 74 22.78 2.95 -13.08
N GLU A 75 22.06 1.84 -13.25
CA GLU A 75 20.77 1.61 -13.95
C GLU A 75 19.91 0.54 -13.23
N LYS A 76 18.59 0.73 -13.09
CA LYS A 76 17.62 -0.38 -12.86
C LYS A 76 16.16 0.03 -13.17
N SER A 77 15.87 0.37 -14.43
CA SER A 77 14.61 1.01 -14.85
C SER A 77 13.39 0.09 -15.05
N GLU A 78 13.43 -1.16 -14.57
CA GLU A 78 12.27 -2.08 -14.59
C GLU A 78 11.87 -2.55 -13.19
N ARG A 79 12.26 -1.80 -12.16
CA ARG A 79 11.95 -2.13 -10.76
C ARG A 79 10.48 -1.77 -10.45
N GLU A 80 9.68 -2.81 -10.22
CA GLU A 80 8.40 -2.74 -9.47
C GLU A 80 7.33 -1.80 -10.07
N LYS A 81 6.82 -2.16 -11.27
CA LYS A 81 5.60 -1.53 -11.81
C LYS A 81 4.39 -1.93 -10.93
N THR A 82 4.03 -1.06 -10.00
CA THR A 82 2.78 -1.17 -9.23
C THR A 82 1.60 -0.94 -10.18
N PHE A 83 0.75 -1.96 -10.34
CA PHE A 83 -0.43 -1.86 -11.21
C PHE A 83 -1.53 -1.06 -10.50
N TYR A 84 -1.76 0.19 -10.92
CA TYR A 84 -2.86 0.99 -10.39
C TYR A 84 -4.20 0.64 -11.05
N HIS A 85 -5.32 1.00 -10.41
CA HIS A 85 -6.66 0.72 -10.93
C HIS A 85 -6.88 1.38 -12.31
N VAL A 86 -6.98 0.59 -13.37
CA VAL A 86 -7.27 1.10 -14.73
C VAL A 86 -8.76 1.42 -14.89
N ASN A 87 -9.64 0.48 -14.50
CA ASN A 87 -11.10 0.61 -14.70
C ASN A 87 -11.69 1.86 -14.04
N ALA A 88 -11.22 2.22 -12.83
CA ALA A 88 -11.70 3.40 -12.10
C ALA A 88 -11.06 4.73 -12.55
N ARG A 89 -10.23 4.73 -13.61
CA ARG A 89 -9.66 5.92 -14.28
C ARG A 89 -10.09 6.08 -15.74
N ARG A 90 -10.98 5.23 -16.25
CA ARG A 90 -11.60 5.41 -17.59
C ARG A 90 -12.24 6.79 -17.67
N LEU A 91 -12.09 7.46 -18.82
CA LEU A 91 -12.53 8.85 -19.01
C LEU A 91 -14.02 9.03 -18.72
N ASP A 92 -14.85 8.07 -19.12
CA ASP A 92 -16.29 8.14 -18.91
C ASP A 92 -16.68 7.51 -17.57
N TYR A 93 -17.53 8.19 -16.80
CA TYR A 93 -18.18 7.61 -15.63
C TYR A 93 -19.49 6.94 -16.09
N PRO A 94 -19.79 5.68 -15.69
CA PRO A 94 -21.01 4.99 -16.10
C PRO A 94 -22.27 5.81 -15.80
N ASP A 95 -23.18 5.89 -16.76
CA ASP A 95 -24.46 6.59 -16.64
C ASP A 95 -24.35 8.09 -16.27
N SER A 96 -23.22 8.73 -16.59
CA SER A 96 -23.01 10.17 -16.38
C SER A 96 -22.45 10.86 -17.62
N THR A 97 -22.96 12.07 -17.91
CA THR A 97 -22.46 12.97 -18.95
C THR A 97 -21.15 13.68 -18.54
N VAL A 98 -20.77 13.64 -17.26
CA VAL A 98 -19.59 14.35 -16.74
C VAL A 98 -18.35 13.44 -16.84
N PRO A 99 -17.34 13.79 -17.67
CA PRO A 99 -16.13 12.98 -17.78
C PRO A 99 -15.26 13.11 -16.53
N ARG A 100 -14.49 12.06 -16.25
CA ARG A 100 -13.44 12.05 -15.23
C ARG A 100 -12.30 12.97 -15.62
N PHE A 101 -11.66 13.56 -14.61
CA PHE A 101 -10.38 14.23 -14.79
C PHE A 101 -9.28 13.20 -15.11
N PRO A 102 -8.43 13.41 -16.12
CA PRO A 102 -7.42 12.44 -16.53
C PRO A 102 -6.32 12.25 -15.47
N VAL A 103 -6.07 11.01 -15.06
CA VAL A 103 -5.04 10.66 -14.08
C VAL A 103 -4.03 9.68 -14.68
N LEU A 104 -2.84 10.19 -15.01
CA LEU A 104 -1.70 9.41 -15.47
C LEU A 104 -1.19 8.45 -14.37
N GLU A 105 -0.51 7.38 -14.78
CA GLU A 105 0.00 6.33 -13.88
C GLU A 105 0.84 6.89 -12.72
N GLU A 106 1.76 7.80 -13.02
CA GLU A 106 2.63 8.47 -12.04
C GLU A 106 1.85 9.28 -10.99
N LYS A 107 0.65 9.78 -11.33
CA LYS A 107 -0.14 10.67 -10.47
C LYS A 107 -1.29 9.96 -9.75
N VAL A 108 -1.37 8.63 -9.82
CA VAL A 108 -2.36 7.86 -9.06
C VAL A 108 -2.09 7.87 -7.54
N PRO A 109 -0.87 7.63 -7.03
CA PRO A 109 -0.60 7.58 -5.59
C PRO A 109 -0.86 8.92 -4.91
N TRP A 110 -1.50 8.93 -3.74
CA TRP A 110 -1.82 10.17 -3.03
C TRP A 110 -0.57 10.94 -2.57
N GLU A 111 0.51 10.20 -2.36
CA GLU A 111 1.84 10.63 -1.92
C GLU A 111 2.55 11.46 -3.00
N VAL A 112 2.20 11.27 -4.28
CA VAL A 112 2.73 12.08 -5.37
C VAL A 112 1.91 13.37 -5.47
N ASP A 113 2.59 14.51 -5.44
CA ASP A 113 1.96 15.81 -5.63
C ASP A 113 1.35 15.95 -7.02
N PHE A 114 0.12 16.46 -7.06
CA PHE A 114 -0.62 16.77 -8.27
C PHE A 114 -1.37 18.09 -8.11
N ILE A 115 -0.63 19.20 -8.18
CA ILE A 115 -1.13 20.57 -7.92
C ILE A 115 -2.35 20.94 -8.79
N LEU A 116 -2.38 20.46 -10.04
CA LEU A 116 -3.47 20.71 -11.00
C LEU A 116 -4.67 19.74 -10.85
N TYR A 117 -4.69 18.88 -9.83
CA TYR A 117 -5.75 17.88 -9.65
C TYR A 117 -7.07 18.52 -9.16
N ASN A 118 -7.92 18.90 -10.12
CA ASN A 118 -9.27 19.41 -9.86
C ASN A 118 -10.36 18.51 -10.49
N PRO A 119 -10.58 17.30 -9.96
CA PRO A 119 -11.59 16.37 -10.47
C PRO A 119 -13.02 16.89 -10.28
N PRO A 120 -13.94 16.72 -11.24
CA PRO A 120 -15.33 17.10 -11.05
C PRO A 120 -15.99 16.30 -9.90
N VAL A 121 -17.03 16.89 -9.30
CA VAL A 121 -17.80 16.29 -8.22
C VAL A 121 -19.08 15.69 -8.81
N LEU A 122 -19.28 14.40 -8.61
CA LEU A 122 -20.52 13.70 -8.95
C LEU A 122 -21.15 13.16 -7.66
N ASN A 123 -22.33 13.66 -7.34
CA ASN A 123 -23.17 13.14 -6.26
C ASN A 123 -24.36 12.45 -6.94
N GLY A 124 -24.58 11.16 -6.71
CA GLY A 124 -25.70 10.44 -7.32
C GLY A 124 -27.05 10.97 -6.85
N ASP A 125 -28.03 10.89 -7.75
CA ASP A 125 -29.31 11.62 -7.74
C ASP A 125 -30.23 11.31 -6.54
N SER A 126 -29.97 10.25 -5.79
CA SER A 126 -30.75 9.87 -4.60
C SER A 126 -30.55 10.88 -3.47
N GLN A 127 -31.50 11.81 -3.34
CA GLN A 127 -31.63 12.80 -2.27
C GLN A 127 -32.04 12.15 -0.93
N GLU A 128 -31.18 11.29 -0.40
CA GLU A 128 -31.41 10.61 0.88
C GLU A 128 -30.55 11.24 1.98
N LYS A 129 -31.23 11.86 2.96
CA LYS A 129 -30.60 12.27 4.22
C LYS A 129 -30.18 11.03 4.98
N ILE A 130 -28.89 10.72 4.98
CA ILE A 130 -28.33 9.79 5.96
C ILE A 130 -28.23 10.55 7.29
N ASP A 131 -29.22 10.32 8.14
CA ASP A 131 -29.17 10.70 9.55
C ASP A 131 -28.06 9.91 10.26
N GLY A 132 -27.35 10.55 11.20
CA GLY A 132 -26.14 9.98 11.81
C GLY A 132 -24.81 10.70 11.52
N SER A 133 -24.84 12.00 11.17
CA SER A 133 -23.62 12.82 11.10
C SER A 133 -23.23 13.40 12.47
N GLU A 134 -22.45 12.65 13.25
CA GLU A 134 -21.64 13.20 14.34
C GLU A 134 -20.73 14.32 13.79
N PRO A 135 -20.81 15.57 14.29
CA PRO A 135 -20.21 16.76 13.66
C PRO A 135 -18.71 16.91 13.97
N GLY A 136 -17.96 15.81 14.00
CA GLY A 136 -16.51 15.77 14.24
C GLY A 136 -15.68 14.98 13.22
N SER A 137 -16.31 14.18 12.35
CA SER A 137 -15.61 13.20 11.52
C SER A 137 -15.70 13.47 10.01
N VAL A 138 -15.42 14.71 9.59
CA VAL A 138 -15.19 15.05 8.16
C VAL A 138 -13.81 14.58 7.68
N LYS A 139 -13.33 13.42 8.17
CA LYS A 139 -12.09 12.78 7.73
C LYS A 139 -12.32 12.13 6.35
N SER A 140 -12.20 13.00 5.34
CA SER A 140 -12.06 12.73 3.90
C SER A 140 -11.94 11.23 3.54
N TYR A 141 -13.05 10.63 3.11
CA TYR A 141 -13.02 9.32 2.46
C TYR A 141 -12.19 9.40 1.18
N ARG A 142 -10.93 8.98 1.26
CA ARG A 142 -10.03 8.81 0.10
C ARG A 142 -10.07 7.36 -0.37
N ASN A 143 -10.05 7.15 -1.67
CA ASN A 143 -9.88 5.81 -2.24
C ASN A 143 -8.50 5.26 -1.83
N PRO A 144 -8.39 4.11 -1.14
CA PRO A 144 -7.10 3.57 -0.71
C PRO A 144 -6.17 3.23 -1.88
N ALA A 145 -6.71 2.95 -3.08
CA ALA A 145 -5.89 2.65 -4.26
C ALA A 145 -5.34 3.89 -5.00
N GLY A 146 -5.72 5.11 -4.59
CA GLY A 146 -5.25 6.37 -5.20
C GLY A 146 -6.29 7.18 -5.96
N ARG A 147 -5.85 8.20 -6.71
CA ARG A 147 -6.69 9.12 -7.47
C ARG A 147 -7.47 8.42 -8.60
N THR A 148 -8.76 8.76 -8.73
CA THR A 148 -9.70 8.17 -9.70
C THR A 148 -10.22 9.17 -10.74
N GLY A 149 -9.83 10.44 -10.65
CA GLY A 149 -10.33 11.50 -11.52
C GLY A 149 -11.74 12.03 -11.18
N MET A 150 -12.36 11.57 -10.09
CA MET A 150 -13.70 12.00 -9.64
C MET A 150 -13.74 12.27 -8.13
N ARG A 151 -14.65 13.16 -7.72
CA ARG A 151 -15.05 13.41 -6.32
C ARG A 151 -16.53 13.09 -6.12
N GLY A 152 -16.94 12.96 -4.86
CA GLY A 152 -18.34 12.68 -4.50
C GLY A 152 -18.66 11.19 -4.48
N ARG A 153 -19.95 10.87 -4.25
CA ARG A 153 -20.46 9.50 -4.13
C ARG A 153 -20.54 8.76 -5.48
N GLY A 154 -20.75 9.49 -6.57
CA GLY A 154 -21.19 8.90 -7.83
C GLY A 154 -22.51 8.13 -7.67
N ALA A 155 -22.70 7.08 -8.46
CA ALA A 155 -23.87 6.20 -8.45
C ALA A 155 -23.84 5.12 -7.32
N LEU A 156 -22.94 5.24 -6.35
CA LEU A 156 -22.82 4.31 -5.21
C LEU A 156 -23.83 4.65 -4.11
N THR A 157 -24.11 3.72 -3.18
CA THR A 157 -25.10 3.94 -2.11
C THR A 157 -24.54 4.85 -1.01
N CYS A 158 -23.26 4.66 -0.63
CA CYS A 158 -22.56 5.45 0.37
C CYS A 158 -21.15 5.89 -0.06
N LEU A 159 -20.56 6.84 0.67
CA LEU A 159 -19.14 7.18 0.55
C LEU A 159 -18.27 6.09 1.19
N GLY A 160 -17.12 5.80 0.57
CA GLY A 160 -16.19 4.79 1.07
C GLY A 160 -16.51 3.37 0.56
N PRO A 161 -16.20 2.32 1.33
CA PRO A 161 -16.43 0.93 0.92
C PRO A 161 -17.92 0.62 0.72
N ASN A 162 -18.26 0.11 -0.46
CA ASN A 162 -19.59 -0.41 -0.78
C ASN A 162 -19.47 -1.94 -0.87
N LEU A 163 -19.94 -2.67 0.16
CA LEU A 163 -19.73 -4.11 0.30
C LEU A 163 -20.73 -4.91 -0.55
N ILE A 164 -20.22 -5.89 -1.30
CA ILE A 164 -21.00 -6.85 -2.09
C ILE A 164 -20.50 -8.27 -1.72
N VAL A 165 -21.40 -9.26 -1.76
CA VAL A 165 -21.09 -10.68 -1.52
C VAL A 165 -21.48 -11.47 -2.76
N ASP A 166 -20.48 -12.06 -3.42
CA ASP A 166 -20.65 -12.83 -4.66
C ASP A 166 -20.50 -14.34 -4.40
N PRO A 167 -21.58 -15.08 -4.04
CA PRO A 167 -21.49 -16.50 -3.74
C PRO A 167 -21.28 -17.35 -5.00
N VAL A 168 -20.12 -17.99 -5.10
CA VAL A 168 -19.79 -18.89 -6.22
C VAL A 168 -20.16 -20.34 -5.89
N LEU A 169 -21.31 -20.79 -6.40
CA LEU A 169 -21.74 -22.19 -6.28
C LEU A 169 -21.11 -23.04 -7.39
N THR A 170 -20.13 -23.88 -7.04
CA THR A 170 -19.51 -24.83 -7.96
C THR A 170 -20.05 -26.25 -7.78
N ARG A 171 -20.07 -27.03 -8.86
CA ARG A 171 -20.31 -28.48 -8.81
C ARG A 171 -19.36 -29.19 -9.77
N ALA A 172 -18.93 -30.40 -9.42
CA ALA A 172 -18.17 -31.23 -10.33
C ALA A 172 -19.02 -31.66 -11.53
N LEU A 173 -18.45 -31.60 -12.73
CA LEU A 173 -19.02 -32.23 -13.92
C LEU A 173 -18.78 -33.75 -13.79
N ARG A 174 -19.85 -34.55 -13.77
CA ARG A 174 -19.71 -36.01 -13.91
C ARG A 174 -19.43 -36.34 -15.37
N GLY A 175 -18.40 -37.15 -15.62
CA GLY A 175 -18.18 -37.75 -16.94
C GLY A 175 -19.31 -38.72 -17.32
N PRO A 176 -19.39 -39.13 -18.61
CA PRO A 176 -20.30 -40.20 -19.02
C PRO A 176 -20.01 -41.47 -18.21
N GLY A 177 -21.07 -42.13 -17.74
CA GLY A 177 -20.96 -43.32 -16.90
C GLY A 177 -20.31 -44.49 -17.64
N GLN A 178 -19.52 -45.28 -16.88
CA GLN A 178 -19.25 -46.68 -17.20
C GLN A 178 -20.38 -47.54 -16.63
#